data_AF-A0A918MG05-F1
#
_entry.id   AF-A0A918MG05-F1
#
_cell.length_a   1.000
_cell.length_b   1.000
_cell.length_c   1.000
_cell.angle_alpha   90.00
_cell.angle_beta   90.00
_cell.angle_gamma   90.00
#
_symmetry.space_group_name_H-M   'P 1'
#
loop_
_entity.id
_entity.type
_entity.pdbx_description
1 polymer ?
#
loop_
_entity_poly.entity_id
_entity_poly.type
_entity_poly.pdbx_seq_one_letter_code
_entity_poly.pdbx_strand_id
1 'polypeptide(L)' 'MIQHFSHKIAGLRPADVTLALSIVRDLHAPVPTPRVPGVAAPPVPTELMGLRTSAARLHRRKVPLRRLTAVQA' A
#
# COMPACT_ATOMS: atom_id res chain seq x y z
N MET A 1 -3.37 41.25 -28.25
CA MET A 1 -1.99 40.84 -28.61
C MET A 1 -1.36 40.19 -27.39
N ILE A 2 -0.89 38.96 -27.47
CA ILE A 2 -0.34 38.22 -26.31
C ILE A 2 1.19 38.16 -26.46
N GLN A 3 1.90 38.50 -25.38
CA GLN A 3 3.36 38.47 -25.32
C GLN A 3 3.82 37.18 -24.64
N HIS A 4 4.72 36.45 -25.29
CA HIS A 4 5.34 35.26 -24.74
C HIS A 4 6.69 35.62 -24.10
N PHE A 5 6.88 35.23 -22.84
CA PHE A 5 8.15 35.38 -22.14
C PHE A 5 8.74 34.01 -21.82
N SER A 6 9.98 33.79 -22.28
CA SER A 6 10.73 32.57 -21.96
C SER A 6 11.39 32.71 -20.60
N HIS A 7 10.85 32.01 -19.59
CA HIS A 7 11.49 31.91 -18.29
C HIS A 7 12.52 30.79 -18.34
N LYS A 8 13.80 31.13 -18.12
CA LYS A 8 14.83 30.11 -17.94
C LYS A 8 14.71 29.58 -16.52
N ILE A 9 14.32 28.31 -16.39
CA ILE A 9 14.34 27.61 -15.12
C ILE A 9 15.75 27.08 -14.90
N ALA A 10 16.51 27.71 -14.00
CA ALA A 10 17.79 27.20 -13.54
C ALA A 10 17.60 26.06 -12.54
N GLY A 11 18.61 25.20 -12.35
CA GLY A 11 18.57 24.12 -11.34
C GLY A 11 17.97 22.78 -11.80
N LEU A 12 17.72 22.61 -13.11
CA LEU A 12 17.24 21.36 -13.70
C LEU A 12 18.36 20.49 -14.29
N ARG A 13 19.64 20.87 -14.09
CA ARG A 13 20.73 20.03 -14.56
C ARG A 13 20.73 18.73 -13.73
N PRO A 14 21.13 17.58 -14.30
CA PRO A 14 21.14 16.32 -13.57
C PRO A 14 21.90 16.36 -12.24
N ALA A 15 23.00 17.13 -12.18
CA ALA A 15 23.75 17.34 -10.94
C ALA A 15 22.95 18.10 -9.87
N ASP A 16 22.23 19.15 -10.26
CA ASP A 16 21.39 19.95 -9.37
C ASP A 16 20.22 19.11 -8.82
N VAL A 17 19.61 18.29 -9.68
CA VAL A 17 18.53 17.36 -9.29
C VAL A 17 19.04 16.31 -8.30
N THR A 18 20.22 15.74 -8.55
CA THR A 18 20.83 14.74 -7.67
C THR A 18 21.13 15.33 -6.29
N LEU A 19 21.66 16.56 -6.25
CA LEU A 19 21.91 17.29 -5.00
C LEU A 19 20.60 17.62 -4.26
N ALA A 20 19.56 18.07 -4.97
CA ALA A 20 18.27 18.33 -4.36
C ALA A 20 17.68 17.07 -3.72
N LEU A 21 17.77 15.92 -4.41
CA LEU A 21 17.29 14.64 -3.89
C LEU A 21 18.08 14.15 -2.68
N SER A 22 19.41 14.35 -2.64
CA SER A 22 20.20 13.99 -1.47
C SER A 22 19.80 14.84 -0.25
N ILE A 23 19.64 16.15 -0.43
CA ILE A 23 19.20 17.06 0.64
C ILE A 23 17.81 16.68 1.15
N VAL A 24 16.87 16.38 0.24
CA VAL A 24 15.52 15.93 0.60
C VAL A 24 15.57 14.63 1.40
N ARG A 25 16.41 13.68 1.00
CA ARG A 25 16.57 12.41 1.74
C ARG A 25 17.12 12.64 3.15
N ASP A 26 18.07 13.54 3.32
CA ASP A 26 18.66 13.86 4.62
C ASP A 26 17.66 14.57 5.54
N LEU A 27 16.86 15.50 4.99
CA LEU A 27 15.83 16.23 5.73
C LEU A 27 14.61 15.38 6.07
N HIS A 28 14.19 14.51 5.15
CA HIS A 28 13.01 13.67 5.30
C HIS A 28 13.35 12.22 5.67
N ALA A 29 14.56 11.98 6.19
CA ALA A 29 14.90 10.69 6.76
C ALA A 29 13.84 10.36 7.82
N PRO A 30 13.10 9.24 7.67
CA PRO A 30 12.09 8.87 8.64
C PRO A 30 12.75 8.70 10.00
N VAL A 31 12.36 9.53 10.96
CA VAL A 31 12.79 9.35 12.34
C VAL A 31 12.31 7.96 12.76
N PRO A 32 13.22 7.03 13.12
CA PRO A 32 12.81 5.71 13.56
C PRO A 32 11.95 5.89 14.80
N THR A 33 10.64 5.74 14.64
CA THR A 33 9.72 5.77 15.77
C THR A 33 10.05 4.57 16.63
N PRO A 34 10.41 4.74 17.91
CA PRO A 34 10.63 3.63 18.79
C PRO A 34 9.34 2.80 18.79
N ARG A 35 9.42 1.56 18.31
CA ARG A 35 8.33 0.61 18.53
C ARG A 35 8.30 0.36 20.02
N VAL A 36 7.43 1.07 20.74
CA VAL A 36 7.14 0.81 22.14
C VAL A 36 6.66 -0.64 22.21
N PRO A 37 7.37 -1.54 22.91
CA PRO A 37 6.88 -2.88 23.11
C PRO A 37 5.63 -2.81 24.00
N GLY A 38 4.47 -3.06 23.41
CA GLY A 38 3.25 -3.40 24.14
C GLY A 38 2.54 -2.25 24.85
N VAL A 39 1.77 -1.47 24.10
CA VAL A 39 0.41 -1.20 24.58
C VAL A 39 -0.46 -2.17 23.82
N ALA A 40 -0.86 -3.25 24.50
CA ALA A 40 -1.89 -4.13 23.98
C ALA A 40 -3.09 -3.25 23.63
N ALA A 41 -3.40 -3.13 22.33
CA ALA A 41 -4.67 -2.56 21.92
C ALA A 41 -5.76 -3.31 22.70
N PRO A 42 -6.74 -2.62 23.32
CA PRO A 42 -7.89 -3.33 23.86
C PRO A 42 -8.43 -4.22 22.75
N PRO A 43 -8.82 -5.48 23.03
CA PRO A 43 -9.31 -6.37 22.00
C PRO A 43 -10.44 -5.64 21.29
N VAL A 44 -10.18 -5.22 20.05
CA VAL A 44 -11.23 -4.75 19.16
C VAL A 44 -12.23 -5.90 19.16
N PRO A 45 -13.49 -5.70 19.58
CA PRO A 45 -14.49 -6.73 19.42
C PRO A 45 -14.55 -6.95 17.92
N THR A 46 -13.86 -7.99 17.47
CA THR A 46 -13.90 -8.40 16.09
C THR A 46 -15.28 -8.97 16.01
N GLU A 47 -16.22 -8.16 15.54
CA GLU A 47 -17.57 -8.60 15.28
C GLU A 47 -17.43 -9.77 14.30
N LEU A 48 -17.44 -10.99 14.84
CA LEU A 48 -17.66 -12.21 14.09
C LEU A 48 -19.12 -12.22 13.63
N MET A 49 -19.55 -11.15 12.96
CA MET A 49 -20.79 -11.05 12.24
C MET A 49 -20.77 -12.12 11.16
N GLY A 50 -21.52 -13.20 11.40
CA GLY A 50 -21.88 -14.15 10.36
C GLY A 50 -21.22 -15.53 10.41
N LEU A 51 -20.33 -15.83 11.35
CA LEU A 51 -19.74 -17.19 11.50
C LEU A 51 -20.60 -18.17 12.32
N ARG A 52 -21.91 -17.95 12.36
CA ARG A 52 -22.89 -18.94 12.86
C ARG A 52 -23.93 -19.28 11.81
N THR A 53 -23.48 -19.63 10.60
CA THR A 53 -24.36 -20.33 9.66
C THR A 53 -24.27 -21.83 9.90
N SER A 54 -25.30 -22.39 10.52
CA SER A 54 -25.53 -23.83 10.64
C SER A 54 -25.40 -24.50 9.27
N ALA A 55 -24.73 -25.66 9.21
CA ALA A 55 -24.53 -26.44 8.00
C ALA A 55 -25.80 -27.21 7.59
N ALA A 56 -26.90 -26.51 7.33
CA ALA A 56 -28.07 -27.09 6.67
C ALA A 56 -27.94 -26.96 5.14
N ARG A 57 -26.82 -27.42 4.57
CA ARG A 57 -26.61 -27.33 3.11
C ARG A 57 -27.08 -28.63 2.45
N LEU A 58 -28.39 -28.75 2.27
CA LEU A 58 -28.96 -29.76 1.37
C LEU A 58 -28.59 -29.38 -0.08
N HIS A 59 -27.71 -30.20 -0.66
CA HIS A 59 -27.39 -30.26 -2.09
C HIS A 59 -26.43 -29.20 -2.67
N ARG A 60 -25.15 -29.58 -2.82
CA ARG A 60 -24.25 -29.01 -3.83
C ARG A 60 -23.68 -30.16 -4.68
N ARG A 61 -23.94 -30.14 -5.98
CA ARG A 61 -23.30 -31.06 -6.93
C ARG A 61 -21.79 -30.85 -6.89
N LYS A 62 -21.02 -31.93 -6.73
CA LYS A 62 -19.55 -31.90 -6.82
C LYS A 62 -19.15 -31.49 -8.23
N VAL A 63 -18.73 -30.24 -8.42
CA VAL A 63 -18.00 -29.85 -9.64
C VAL A 63 -16.55 -30.30 -9.45
N PRO A 64 -15.98 -31.11 -10.36
CA PRO A 64 -14.61 -31.58 -10.22
C PRO A 64 -13.65 -30.38 -10.31
N LEU A 65 -12.78 -30.23 -9.30
CA LEU A 65 -11.80 -29.15 -9.13
C LEU A 65 -10.68 -29.13 -10.19
N ARG A 66 -10.80 -29.92 -11.27
CA ARG A 66 -9.81 -30.07 -12.33
C ARG A 66 -9.64 -28.82 -13.21
N ARG A 67 -10.44 -27.78 -13.00
CA ARG A 67 -10.38 -26.49 -13.72
C ARG A 67 -9.61 -25.38 -12.99
N LEU A 68 -9.25 -25.55 -11.72
CA LEU A 68 -8.52 -24.52 -10.96
C LEU A 68 -6.99 -24.67 -11.02
N THR A 69 -6.47 -25.82 -11.46
CA THR A 69 -5.02 -26.04 -11.64
C THR A 69 -4.41 -25.25 -12.80
N ALA A 70 -5.20 -24.50 -13.58
CA ALA A 70 -4.69 -23.70 -14.70
C ALA A 70 -4.21 -22.29 -14.30
N VAL A 71 -4.32 -21.89 -13.02
CA VAL A 71 -3.84 -20.57 -12.52
C VAL A 71 -2.61 -20.75 -11.63
N GLN A 72 -1.70 -21.66 -12.02
CA GLN A 72 -0.37 -21.73 -11.43
C GLN A 72 0.64 -22.12 -12.50
N ALA A 73 0.98 -21.15 -13.36
CA ALA A 73 2.21 -21.05 -14.12
C ALA A 73 2.49 -19.57 -14.38
#